data_AF-M4MCY5-F1
#
_entry.id   AF-M4MCY5-F1
#
_cell.length_a   1.000
_cell.length_b   1.000
_cell.length_c   1.000
_cell.angle_alpha   90.00
_cell.angle_beta   90.00
_cell.angle_gamma   90.00
#
_symmetry.space_group_name_H-M   'P 1'
#
loop_
_entity.id
_entity.type
_entity.pdbx_description
1 polymer ?
#
loop_
_entity_poly.entity_id
_entity_poly.type
_entity_poly.pdbx_seq_one_letter_code
_entity_poly.pdbx_strand_id
1 'polypeptide(L)'
;VVDIPPEDVLRKGRLNPGMMLLVDFEKHTVVDDEALKQQYSLARPYGEWLKRQKIELSDIVNSVPESERVAPAISGVVAAS
;
A
#
# COMPACT_ATOMS: atom_id res chain seq x y z
N VAL A 1 -17.37 17.29 -21.41
CA VAL A 1 -17.07 16.31 -22.49
C VAL A 1 -16.70 17.12 -23.72
N VAL A 2 -15.73 16.66 -24.50
CA VAL A 2 -15.23 17.34 -25.71
C VAL A 2 -15.42 16.38 -26.87
N ASP A 3 -15.98 16.88 -27.97
CA ASP A 3 -16.18 16.10 -29.18
C ASP A 3 -14.87 16.06 -29.99
N ILE A 4 -14.42 14.84 -30.26
CA ILE A 4 -13.16 14.56 -30.97
C ILE A 4 -13.52 13.57 -32.08
N PRO A 5 -13.11 13.82 -33.34
CA PRO A 5 -13.30 12.88 -34.44
C PRO A 5 -12.69 11.50 -34.10
N PRO A 6 -13.40 10.38 -34.37
CA PRO A 6 -12.90 9.05 -34.04
C PRO A 6 -11.53 8.70 -34.67
N GLU A 7 -11.24 9.26 -35.84
CA GLU A 7 -9.96 9.13 -36.54
C GLU A 7 -8.77 9.71 -35.78
N ASP A 8 -9.00 10.69 -34.91
CA ASP A 8 -7.97 11.33 -34.06
C ASP A 8 -7.83 10.64 -32.69
N VAL A 9 -8.68 9.65 -32.37
CA VAL A 9 -8.67 8.94 -31.08
C VAL A 9 -7.82 7.68 -31.16
N LEU A 10 -6.58 7.75 -30.69
CA LEU A 10 -5.69 6.58 -30.63
C LEU A 10 -6.18 5.51 -29.65
N ARG A 11 -6.58 5.91 -28.43
CA ARG A 11 -7.07 5.00 -27.36
C ARG A 11 -8.17 5.67 -26.57
N LYS A 12 -9.20 4.90 -26.20
CA LYS A 12 -10.30 5.34 -25.33
C LYS A 12 -10.46 4.36 -24.17
N GLY A 13 -10.52 4.89 -22.95
CA GLY A 13 -10.63 4.08 -21.74
C GLY A 13 -11.06 4.91 -20.55
N ARG A 14 -11.12 4.28 -19.37
CA ARG A 14 -11.45 4.93 -18.10
C ARG A 14 -10.50 4.43 -17.02
N LEU A 15 -10.27 5.25 -16.00
CA LEU A 15 -9.57 4.83 -14.80
C LEU A 15 -10.50 3.98 -13.94
N ASN A 16 -10.08 2.75 -13.65
CA ASN A 16 -10.72 1.90 -12.65
C ASN A 16 -10.02 2.10 -11.29
N PRO A 17 -10.62 1.66 -10.17
CA PRO A 17 -9.98 1.74 -8.86
C PRO A 17 -8.58 1.14 -8.88
N GLY A 18 -7.60 1.92 -8.39
CA GLY A 18 -6.20 1.52 -8.34
C GLY A 18 -5.39 1.79 -9.61
N MET A 19 -5.99 2.28 -10.71
CA MET A 19 -5.25 2.71 -11.91
C MET A 19 -4.77 4.16 -11.81
N MET A 20 -3.60 4.43 -12.40
CA MET A 20 -2.97 5.74 -12.50
C MET A 20 -2.70 6.10 -13.96
N LEU A 21 -2.75 7.39 -14.28
CA LEU A 21 -2.37 7.95 -15.57
C LEU A 21 -1.37 9.07 -15.30
N LEU A 22 -0.17 8.98 -15.89
CA LEU A 22 0.81 10.04 -15.84
C LEU A 22 1.08 10.53 -17.27
N VAL A 23 0.99 11.84 -17.45
CA VAL A 23 1.46 12.51 -18.66
C VAL A 23 2.76 13.22 -18.32
N ASP A 24 3.85 12.76 -18.92
CA ASP A 24 5.16 13.40 -18.79
C ASP A 24 5.29 14.45 -19.93
N PHE A 25 5.18 15.72 -19.56
CA PHE A 25 5.26 16.83 -20.51
C PHE A 25 6.68 17.09 -21.01
N GLU A 26 7.72 16.71 -20.26
CA GLU A 26 9.12 16.87 -20.69
C GLU A 26 9.48 15.80 -21.73
N LYS A 27 9.01 14.57 -21.52
CA LYS A 27 9.23 13.45 -22.44
C LYS A 27 8.13 13.31 -23.50
N HIS A 28 7.13 14.19 -23.48
CA HIS A 28 5.97 14.18 -24.38
C HIS A 28 5.29 12.80 -24.49
N THR A 29 5.21 12.07 -23.38
CA THR A 29 4.76 10.67 -23.38
C THR A 29 3.71 10.43 -22.31
N VAL A 30 2.72 9.59 -22.62
CA VAL A 30 1.78 9.04 -21.63
C VAL A 30 2.40 7.77 -21.06
N VAL A 31 2.62 7.74 -19.75
CA VAL A 31 3.22 6.59 -19.05
C VAL A 31 2.11 5.62 -18.65
N ASP A 32 2.26 4.35 -19.05
CA ASP A 32 1.33 3.28 -18.67
C ASP A 32 1.36 3.01 -17.16
N ASP A 33 0.21 2.64 -16.60
CA ASP A 33 0.00 2.40 -15.17
C ASP A 33 0.96 1.38 -14.54
N GLU A 34 1.20 0.26 -15.23
CA GLU A 34 2.07 -0.82 -14.73
C GLU A 34 3.53 -0.38 -14.71
N ALA A 35 4.00 0.26 -15.78
CA ALA A 35 5.36 0.79 -15.87
C ALA A 35 5.60 1.87 -14.81
N LEU A 36 4.61 2.74 -14.58
CA LEU A 36 4.64 3.76 -13.54
C LEU A 36 4.80 3.13 -12.16
N LYS A 37 3.93 2.16 -11.82
CA LYS A 37 3.99 1.46 -10.52
C LYS A 37 5.28 0.69 -10.34
N GLN A 38 5.79 0.06 -11.39
CA GLN A 38 7.05 -0.67 -11.35
C GLN A 38 8.24 0.26 -11.08
N GLN A 39 8.28 1.43 -11.73
CA GLN A 39 9.31 2.43 -11.50
C GLN A 39 9.36 2.85 -10.02
N TYR A 40 8.20 3.16 -9.44
CA TYR A 40 8.15 3.61 -8.05
C TYR A 40 8.32 2.48 -7.04
N SER A 41 7.83 1.27 -7.31
CA SER A 41 7.99 0.12 -6.42
C SER A 41 9.44 -0.35 -6.35
N LEU A 42 10.22 -0.15 -7.42
CA LEU A 42 11.65 -0.46 -7.46
C LEU A 42 12.55 0.69 -6.99
N ALA A 43 12.00 1.88 -6.74
CA ALA A 43 12.80 3.04 -6.32
C ALA A 43 13.55 2.80 -5.00
N ARG A 44 13.03 1.91 -4.12
CA ARG A 44 13.64 1.53 -2.85
C ARG A 44 13.31 0.06 -2.53
N PRO A 45 14.11 -0.62 -1.69
CA PRO A 45 13.88 -2.03 -1.37
C PRO A 45 12.77 -2.18 -0.30
N TYR A 46 11.55 -1.73 -0.61
CA TYR A 46 10.43 -1.74 0.33
C TYR A 46 10.13 -3.14 0.89
N GLY A 47 10.29 -4.18 0.06
CA GLY A 47 10.13 -5.57 0.51
C GLY A 47 11.11 -5.96 1.63
N GLU A 48 12.36 -5.50 1.56
CA GLU A 48 13.35 -5.76 2.61
C GLU A 48 13.06 -4.96 3.88
N TRP A 49 12.58 -3.73 3.73
CA TRP A 49 12.18 -2.91 4.88
C TRP A 49 11.03 -3.55 5.64
N LEU A 50 10.01 -4.02 4.92
CA LEU A 50 8.89 -4.75 5.52
C LEU A 50 9.38 -6.00 6.25
N LYS A 51 10.26 -6.82 5.64
CA LYS A 51 10.80 -8.01 6.32
C LYS A 51 11.57 -7.68 7.60
N ARG A 52 12.31 -6.57 7.62
CA ARG A 52 13.17 -6.20 8.76
C ARG A 52 12.45 -5.48 9.88
N GLN A 53 11.41 -4.72 9.55
CA GLN A 53 10.81 -3.75 10.48
C GLN A 53 9.33 -4.04 10.78
N LYS A 54 8.69 -4.94 10.05
CA LYS A 54 7.34 -5.39 10.38
C LYS A 54 7.42 -6.33 11.58
N ILE A 55 6.78 -5.93 12.67
CA ILE A 55 6.59 -6.76 13.87
C ILE A 55 5.09 -6.97 14.02
N GLU A 56 4.64 -8.22 14.09
CA GLU A 56 3.26 -8.53 14.39
C GLU A 56 3.08 -8.69 15.90
N LEU A 57 1.96 -8.20 16.44
CA LEU A 57 1.69 -8.28 17.88
C LEU A 57 1.61 -9.74 18.37
N SER A 58 1.14 -10.63 17.50
CA SER A 58 1.15 -12.08 17.70
C SER A 58 2.55 -12.63 17.97
N ASP A 59 3.56 -12.15 17.26
CA ASP A 59 4.95 -12.60 17.46
C ASP A 59 5.46 -12.23 18.84
N ILE A 60 5.06 -11.04 19.33
CA ILE A 60 5.40 -10.56 20.68
C ILE A 60 4.71 -11.43 21.74
N VAL A 61 3.39 -11.64 21.62
CA VAL A 61 2.62 -12.43 22.60
C VAL A 61 3.13 -13.88 22.64
N ASN A 62 3.41 -14.47 21.47
CA ASN A 62 3.89 -15.84 21.35
C ASN A 62 5.34 -16.01 21.84
N SER A 63 6.14 -14.95 21.85
CA SER A 63 7.50 -14.98 22.41
C SER A 63 7.53 -15.18 23.94
N VAL A 64 6.42 -14.89 24.62
CA VAL A 64 6.27 -15.07 26.07
C VAL A 64 5.51 -16.37 26.35
N PRO A 65 6.05 -17.29 27.17
CA PRO A 65 5.34 -18.50 27.59
C PRO A 65 4.01 -18.17 28.25
N GLU A 66 2.95 -18.95 27.99
CA GLU A 66 1.61 -18.69 28.52
C GLU A 66 1.55 -18.57 30.04
N SER A 67 2.39 -19.34 30.74
CA SER A 67 2.54 -19.31 32.20
C SER A 67 3.04 -17.97 32.75
N GLU A 68 3.71 -17.17 31.94
CA GLU A 68 4.33 -15.88 32.31
C GLU A 68 3.52 -14.68 31.81
N ARG A 69 2.45 -14.92 31.05
CA ARG A 69 1.57 -13.86 30.55
C ARG A 69 0.68 -13.36 31.67
N VAL A 70 0.82 -12.09 32.04
CA VAL A 70 -0.04 -11.42 33.02
C VAL A 70 -0.93 -10.41 32.29
N ALA A 71 -2.24 -10.48 32.54
CA ALA A 71 -3.16 -9.47 32.02
C ALA A 71 -2.78 -8.10 32.61
N PRO A 72 -2.59 -7.06 31.79
CA PRO A 72 -2.28 -5.74 32.32
C PRO A 72 -3.43 -5.26 33.19
N ALA A 73 -3.11 -4.75 34.38
CA ALA A 73 -4.11 -4.14 35.25
C ALA A 73 -4.66 -2.88 34.56
N ILE A 74 -5.91 -2.92 34.14
CA ILE A 74 -6.60 -1.74 33.61
C ILE A 74 -6.93 -0.84 34.80
N SER A 75 -6.21 0.28 34.93
CA SER A 75 -6.42 1.24 36.00
C SER A 75 -7.89 1.68 36.02
N GLY A 76 -8.59 1.42 37.14
CA GLY A 76 -9.99 1.81 37.34
C GLY A 76 -11.01 0.67 37.31
N VAL A 77 -10.60 -0.59 37.11
CA VAL A 77 -11.52 -1.75 37.19
C VAL A 77 -11.24 -2.53 38.48
N VAL A 78 -12.25 -2.64 39.35
CA VAL A 78 -12.21 -3.56 40.50
C VAL A 78 -12.37 -4.97 39.95
N ALA A 79 -11.42 -5.86 40.24
CA ALA A 79 -11.53 -7.27 39.87
C ALA A 79 -12.84 -7.85 40.44
N ALA A 80 -13.69 -8.41 39.59
CA ALA A 80 -14.92 -9.05 40.03
C ALA A 80 -14.57 -10.29 40.87
N SER A 81 -15.11 -10.34 42.09
CA SER A 81 -15.01 -11.46 43.04
C SER A 81 -15.65 -12.75 42.54
#